data_AF-A0A136PVN5-F1
#
_entry.id   AF-A0A136PVN5-F1
#
_cell.length_a   1.000
_cell.length_b   1.000
_cell.length_c   1.000
_cell.angle_alpha   90.00
_cell.angle_beta   90.00
_cell.angle_gamma   90.00
#
_symmetry.space_group_name_H-M   'P 1'
#
loop_
_entity.id
_entity.type
_entity.pdbx_description
1 polymer ?
#
loop_
_entity_poly.entity_id
_entity_poly.type
_entity_poly.pdbx_seq_one_letter_code
_entity_poly.pdbx_strand_id
1 'polypeptide(L)'
;MTGSAGQRRVPESFLASLPIPTPPLPDQRRVAEVLDRADELRVKRREALAHLDNLTQSIFLDMFGDLRHGTPGHEFKPFAEVVREFRYGTSKKSAETGYPALRIPNVIGSTLNLTDLKTVPATQAEFDRLRLVDGDLLFVRTNGNPDFVGRCAAFYQALVKDTGFPTDQFLYASYLIRARVDERRVLPTFIQQFMSGSAGRASLRDRCKTSAGQYNLNTAGLGSVQVPLPPLRQQQEFVDRISQVRTLRGTHEASLAEMDALFASLQDRAFRGLL
;
A
#
# COMPACT_ATOMS: atom_id res chain seq x y z
N MET A 1 -7.20 -31.94 -26.28
CA MET A 1 -7.73 -30.62 -25.89
C MET A 1 -8.70 -30.16 -26.97
N THR A 2 -9.99 -30.09 -26.64
CA THR A 2 -11.03 -29.59 -27.55
C THR A 2 -11.77 -28.46 -26.85
N GLY A 3 -11.90 -27.32 -27.53
CA GLY A 3 -12.63 -26.16 -27.04
C GLY A 3 -12.74 -25.12 -28.13
N SER A 4 -13.96 -24.69 -28.45
CA SER A 4 -14.24 -23.48 -29.21
C SER A 4 -14.38 -22.29 -28.24
N ALA A 5 -13.99 -21.09 -28.69
CA ALA A 5 -13.97 -19.83 -27.94
C ALA A 5 -12.87 -19.66 -26.86
N GLY A 6 -11.65 -20.13 -27.13
CA GLY A 6 -10.46 -19.75 -26.34
C GLY A 6 -10.33 -20.38 -24.95
N GLN A 7 -11.32 -21.16 -24.50
CA GLN A 7 -11.24 -21.95 -23.27
C GLN A 7 -10.88 -23.41 -23.59
N ARG A 8 -9.76 -23.88 -23.04
CA ARG A 8 -9.33 -25.28 -23.13
C ARG A 8 -10.02 -26.09 -22.03
N ARG A 9 -10.80 -27.11 -22.39
CA ARG A 9 -11.32 -28.12 -21.44
C ARG A 9 -10.32 -29.27 -21.28
N VAL A 10 -10.24 -29.80 -20.06
CA VAL A 10 -9.54 -31.04 -19.72
C VAL A 10 -10.59 -32.16 -19.66
N PRO A 11 -10.62 -33.11 -20.62
CA PRO A 11 -11.59 -34.20 -20.62
C PRO A 11 -11.35 -35.19 -19.47
N GLU A 12 -12.40 -35.81 -18.96
CA GLU A 12 -12.30 -36.86 -17.93
C GLU A 12 -11.37 -38.01 -18.37
N SER A 13 -11.49 -38.45 -19.62
CA SER A 13 -10.65 -39.49 -20.20
C SER A 13 -9.15 -39.14 -20.21
N PHE A 14 -8.82 -37.86 -20.30
CA PHE A 14 -7.44 -37.39 -20.19
C PHE A 14 -6.93 -37.48 -18.76
N LEU A 15 -7.74 -37.10 -17.75
CA LEU A 15 -7.37 -37.22 -16.34
C LEU A 15 -7.23 -38.68 -15.91
N ALA A 16 -8.16 -39.54 -16.33
CA ALA A 16 -8.14 -40.97 -15.98
C ALA A 16 -6.93 -41.73 -16.54
N SER A 17 -6.34 -41.26 -17.65
CA SER A 17 -5.17 -41.87 -18.29
C SER A 17 -3.85 -41.19 -17.92
N LEU A 18 -3.87 -40.17 -17.07
CA LEU A 18 -2.67 -39.44 -16.68
C LEU A 18 -1.78 -40.32 -15.78
N PRO A 19 -0.56 -40.68 -16.18
CA PRO A 19 0.33 -41.45 -15.33
C PRO A 19 0.79 -40.58 -14.16
N ILE A 20 0.61 -41.07 -12.94
CA ILE A 20 1.09 -40.43 -11.71
C ILE A 20 2.04 -41.36 -10.95
N PRO A 21 3.07 -40.81 -10.28
CA PRO A 21 3.91 -41.60 -9.38
C PRO A 21 3.07 -42.22 -8.26
N THR A 22 3.20 -43.53 -8.05
CA THR A 22 2.46 -44.28 -7.02
C THR A 22 3.45 -44.97 -6.07
N PRO A 23 4.15 -44.21 -5.20
CA PRO A 23 5.08 -44.80 -4.23
C PRO A 23 4.32 -45.70 -3.24
N PRO A 24 5.03 -46.54 -2.44
CA PRO A 24 4.39 -47.35 -1.42
C PRO A 24 3.53 -46.53 -0.45
N LEU A 25 2.44 -47.10 0.06
CA LEU A 25 1.52 -46.42 0.98
C LEU A 25 2.20 -45.74 2.20
N PRO A 26 3.23 -46.34 2.84
CA PRO A 26 3.96 -45.65 3.90
C PRO A 26 4.61 -44.35 3.45
N ASP A 27 5.19 -44.32 2.24
CA ASP A 27 5.81 -43.13 1.66
C ASP A 27 4.76 -42.10 1.25
N GLN A 28 3.63 -42.52 0.68
CA GLN A 28 2.52 -41.61 0.38
C GLN A 28 2.05 -40.86 1.63
N ARG A 29 1.86 -41.58 2.75
CA ARG A 29 1.43 -41.00 4.03
C ARG A 29 2.48 -40.04 4.58
N ARG A 30 3.76 -40.44 4.54
CA ARG A 30 4.87 -39.61 5.01
C ARG A 30 5.02 -38.33 4.21
N VAL A 31 4.92 -38.40 2.88
CA VAL A 31 4.95 -37.24 1.98
C VAL A 31 3.77 -36.30 2.28
N ALA A 32 2.56 -36.84 2.38
CA ALA A 32 1.37 -36.05 2.70
C ALA A 32 1.54 -35.31 4.03
N GLU A 33 1.96 -36.02 5.09
CA GLU A 33 2.17 -35.43 6.41
C GLU A 33 3.21 -34.29 6.39
N VAL A 34 4.32 -34.45 5.66
CA VAL A 34 5.35 -33.40 5.55
C VAL A 34 4.80 -32.16 4.81
N LEU A 35 4.10 -32.37 3.70
CA LEU A 35 3.52 -31.27 2.92
C LEU A 35 2.39 -30.57 3.67
N ASP A 36 1.53 -31.30 4.37
CA ASP A 36 0.44 -30.76 5.18
C ASP A 36 0.99 -29.86 6.28
N ARG A 37 2.00 -30.32 7.03
CA ARG A 37 2.67 -29.51 8.07
C ARG A 37 3.30 -28.24 7.50
N ALA A 38 3.91 -28.32 6.32
CA ALA A 38 4.50 -27.14 5.66
C ALA A 38 3.41 -26.14 5.21
N ASP A 39 2.28 -26.63 4.71
CA ASP A 39 1.17 -25.77 4.31
C ASP A 39 0.46 -25.13 5.51
N GLU A 40 0.27 -25.87 6.61
CA GLU A 40 -0.27 -25.33 7.86
C GLU A 40 0.55 -24.13 8.38
N LEU A 41 1.88 -24.18 8.27
CA LEU A 41 2.74 -23.06 8.65
C LEU A 41 2.53 -21.85 7.74
N ARG A 42 2.36 -22.05 6.43
CA ARG A 42 2.06 -20.99 5.45
C ARG A 42 0.71 -20.34 5.74
N VAL A 43 -0.31 -21.13 6.04
CA VAL A 43 -1.64 -20.64 6.45
C VAL A 43 -1.53 -19.76 7.68
N LYS A 44 -0.86 -20.24 8.75
CA LYS A 44 -0.64 -19.45 9.98
C LYS A 44 0.12 -18.14 9.71
N ARG A 45 1.07 -18.12 8.78
CA ARG A 45 1.77 -16.87 8.39
C ARG A 45 0.84 -15.89 7.69
N ARG A 46 -0.01 -16.36 6.78
CA ARG A 46 -1.02 -15.51 6.09
C ARG A 46 -2.05 -14.95 7.07
N GLU A 47 -2.50 -15.75 8.03
CA GLU A 47 -3.40 -15.30 9.11
C GLU A 47 -2.75 -14.20 9.96
N ALA A 48 -1.47 -14.38 10.36
CA ALA A 48 -0.74 -13.36 11.09
C ALA A 48 -0.63 -12.03 10.31
N LEU A 49 -0.37 -12.09 9.00
CA LEU A 49 -0.36 -10.89 8.15
C LEU A 49 -1.74 -10.20 8.12
N ALA A 50 -2.83 -10.97 8.00
CA ALA A 50 -4.18 -10.42 8.03
C ALA A 50 -4.52 -9.76 9.38
N HIS A 51 -4.02 -10.29 10.50
CA HIS A 51 -4.16 -9.62 11.81
C HIS A 51 -3.38 -8.30 11.87
N LEU A 52 -2.17 -8.25 11.31
CA LEU A 52 -1.36 -7.03 11.26
C LEU A 52 -2.00 -5.92 10.42
N ASP A 53 -2.69 -6.27 9.33
CA ASP A 53 -3.40 -5.31 8.50
C ASP A 53 -4.49 -4.55 9.29
N ASN A 54 -5.15 -5.21 10.24
CA ASN A 54 -6.17 -4.61 11.11
C ASN A 54 -5.60 -3.89 12.35
N LEU A 55 -4.36 -4.23 12.76
CA LEU A 55 -3.76 -3.73 13.99
C LEU A 55 -3.50 -2.22 13.94
N THR A 56 -3.07 -1.69 12.79
CA THR A 56 -2.81 -0.25 12.61
C THR A 56 -4.06 0.59 12.88
N GLN A 57 -5.21 0.16 12.38
CA GLN A 57 -6.49 0.84 12.62
C GLN A 57 -6.92 0.69 14.09
N SER A 58 -6.73 -0.49 14.68
CA SER A 58 -7.08 -0.76 16.08
C SER A 58 -6.26 0.11 17.04
N ILE A 59 -4.95 0.25 16.81
CA ILE A 59 -4.08 1.15 17.60
C ILE A 59 -4.55 2.61 17.47
N PHE A 60 -4.91 3.05 16.26
CA PHE A 60 -5.40 4.42 16.07
C PHE A 60 -6.70 4.67 16.85
N LEU A 61 -7.66 3.74 16.78
CA LEU A 61 -8.93 3.85 17.51
C LEU A 61 -8.75 3.76 19.02
N ASP A 62 -7.83 2.91 19.51
CA ASP A 62 -7.50 2.80 20.92
C ASP A 62 -6.89 4.12 21.46
N MET A 63 -5.97 4.71 20.71
CA MET A 63 -5.28 5.93 21.14
C MET A 63 -6.11 7.21 21.00
N PHE A 64 -6.91 7.33 19.94
CA PHE A 64 -7.58 8.59 19.58
C PHE A 64 -9.11 8.49 19.54
N GLY A 65 -9.67 7.29 19.64
CA GLY A 65 -11.11 7.06 19.54
C GLY A 65 -11.66 7.19 18.11
N ASP A 66 -12.99 7.22 18.03
CA ASP A 66 -13.70 7.48 16.78
C ASP A 66 -13.85 8.98 16.54
N LEU A 67 -13.00 9.52 15.67
CA LEU A 67 -12.93 10.94 15.36
C LEU A 67 -14.04 11.43 14.40
N ARG A 68 -15.02 10.59 14.02
CA ARG A 68 -16.11 10.98 13.09
C ARG A 68 -16.95 12.15 13.58
N HIS A 69 -17.22 12.22 14.89
CA HIS A 69 -18.03 13.27 15.50
C HIS A 69 -17.19 14.25 16.34
N GLY A 70 -15.86 14.24 16.12
CA GLY A 70 -14.91 14.81 17.07
C GLY A 70 -14.78 13.96 18.32
N THR A 71 -13.78 14.28 19.15
CA THR A 71 -13.58 13.63 20.44
C THR A 71 -13.21 14.71 21.45
N PRO A 72 -13.83 14.74 22.65
CA PRO A 72 -13.51 15.72 23.67
C PRO A 72 -11.99 15.78 23.93
N GLY A 73 -11.43 16.99 23.95
CA GLY A 73 -10.00 17.22 24.21
C GLY A 73 -9.10 17.26 22.97
N HIS A 74 -9.60 16.95 21.78
CA HIS A 74 -8.85 17.10 20.52
C HIS A 74 -9.27 18.37 19.77
N GLU A 75 -8.30 19.25 19.51
CA GLU A 75 -8.53 20.39 18.62
C GLU A 75 -8.58 19.90 17.16
N PHE A 76 -9.54 20.42 16.39
CA PHE A 76 -9.61 20.21 14.95
C PHE A 76 -9.29 21.52 14.24
N LYS A 77 -8.43 21.43 13.22
CA LYS A 77 -8.10 22.57 12.35
C LYS A 77 -8.25 22.19 10.88
N PRO A 78 -8.53 23.15 9.99
CA PRO A 78 -8.32 22.98 8.56
C PRO A 78 -6.91 22.45 8.27
N PHE A 79 -6.80 21.42 7.43
CA PHE A 79 -5.54 20.81 7.05
C PHE A 79 -4.55 21.82 6.45
N ALA A 80 -5.05 22.85 5.76
CA ALA A 80 -4.25 23.95 5.23
C ALA A 80 -3.46 24.71 6.30
N GLU A 81 -3.94 24.76 7.55
CA GLU A 81 -3.20 25.44 8.62
C GLU A 81 -1.92 24.71 9.03
N VAL A 82 -1.86 23.40 8.81
CA VAL A 82 -0.70 22.56 9.17
C VAL A 82 0.10 22.11 7.95
N VAL A 83 -0.22 22.62 6.75
CA VAL A 83 0.49 22.32 5.51
C VAL A 83 1.32 23.54 5.10
N ARG A 84 2.63 23.33 4.96
CA ARG A 84 3.57 24.35 4.46
C ARG A 84 3.39 24.58 2.96
N GLU A 85 3.03 23.53 2.23
CA GLU A 85 2.85 23.60 0.78
C GLU A 85 1.91 22.52 0.25
N PHE A 86 0.93 22.93 -0.55
CA PHE A 86 0.26 22.05 -1.49
C PHE A 86 0.79 22.26 -2.90
N ARG A 87 1.07 21.17 -3.62
CA ARG A 87 1.58 21.28 -4.98
C ARG A 87 1.12 20.13 -5.87
N TYR A 88 0.63 20.46 -7.06
CA TYR A 88 0.36 19.47 -8.12
C TYR A 88 1.66 18.99 -8.77
N GLY A 89 1.66 17.72 -9.16
CA GLY A 89 2.80 17.10 -9.85
C GLY A 89 2.95 17.54 -11.29
N THR A 90 3.86 16.89 -12.02
CA THR A 90 4.12 17.20 -13.43
C THR A 90 3.04 16.62 -14.35
N SER A 91 2.67 17.37 -15.39
CA SER A 91 1.75 16.91 -16.45
C SER A 91 2.48 16.34 -17.67
N LYS A 92 3.81 16.21 -17.60
CA LYS A 92 4.61 15.65 -18.68
C LYS A 92 4.30 14.16 -18.87
N LYS A 93 4.34 13.72 -20.13
CA LYS A 93 4.18 12.31 -20.48
C LYS A 93 5.39 11.50 -19.99
N SER A 94 5.15 10.23 -19.69
CA SER A 94 6.24 9.30 -19.42
C SER A 94 7.18 9.18 -20.60
N ALA A 95 8.46 9.03 -20.32
CA ALA A 95 9.51 8.79 -21.31
C ALA A 95 10.33 7.55 -20.91
N GLU A 96 11.31 7.19 -21.72
CA GLU A 96 12.28 6.13 -21.40
C GLU A 96 13.33 6.63 -20.39
N THR A 97 13.67 7.93 -20.43
CA THR A 97 14.67 8.57 -19.59
C THR A 97 14.07 9.68 -18.72
N GLY A 98 14.72 9.95 -17.58
CA GLY A 98 14.32 11.01 -16.66
C GLY A 98 14.18 10.50 -15.23
N TYR A 99 13.39 11.22 -14.44
CA TYR A 99 13.22 10.96 -13.01
C TYR A 99 12.06 10.01 -12.76
N PRO A 100 12.17 9.04 -11.83
CA PRO A 100 11.05 8.17 -11.46
C PRO A 100 9.90 9.01 -10.90
N ALA A 101 8.68 8.74 -11.35
CA ALA A 101 7.49 9.49 -10.95
C ALA A 101 6.37 8.60 -10.44
N LEU A 102 5.89 8.90 -9.24
CA LEU A 102 4.71 8.26 -8.65
C LEU A 102 3.44 8.77 -9.31
N ARG A 103 2.51 7.85 -9.58
CA ARG A 103 1.23 8.09 -10.26
C ARG A 103 0.07 7.52 -9.44
N ILE A 104 -1.17 7.71 -9.90
CA ILE A 104 -2.36 7.14 -9.23
C ILE A 104 -2.20 5.65 -8.91
N PRO A 105 -1.74 4.76 -9.82
CA PRO A 105 -1.61 3.34 -9.52
C PRO A 105 -0.57 3.02 -8.43
N ASN A 106 0.34 3.96 -8.16
CA ASN A 106 1.34 3.83 -7.12
C ASN A 106 0.79 4.20 -5.73
N VAL A 107 -0.42 4.74 -5.61
CA VAL A 107 -1.07 5.04 -4.32
C VAL A 107 -2.24 4.07 -4.11
N ILE A 108 -2.01 3.02 -3.31
CA ILE A 108 -2.99 1.95 -3.07
C ILE A 108 -3.37 1.94 -1.60
N GLY A 109 -4.64 2.22 -1.29
CA GLY A 109 -5.09 2.39 0.08
C GLY A 109 -4.31 3.51 0.77
N SER A 110 -3.51 3.14 1.77
CA SER A 110 -2.65 3.99 2.59
C SER A 110 -1.15 3.90 2.24
N THR A 111 -0.77 3.07 1.27
CA THR A 111 0.63 2.71 0.98
C THR A 111 1.03 3.04 -0.45
N LEU A 112 2.34 2.98 -0.71
CA LEU A 112 2.91 3.13 -2.03
C LEU A 112 3.17 1.76 -2.67
N ASN A 113 2.67 1.55 -3.89
CA ASN A 113 3.04 0.43 -4.74
C ASN A 113 4.13 0.89 -5.71
N LEU A 114 5.30 0.24 -5.65
CA LEU A 114 6.49 0.60 -6.39
C LEU A 114 6.87 -0.40 -7.49
N THR A 115 6.00 -1.37 -7.80
CA THR A 115 6.30 -2.43 -8.79
C THR A 115 6.30 -1.95 -10.24
N ASP A 116 5.50 -0.92 -10.58
CA ASP A 116 5.49 -0.27 -11.89
C ASP A 116 5.75 1.23 -11.75
N LEU A 117 7.02 1.60 -11.90
CA LEU A 117 7.47 2.98 -11.97
C LEU A 117 7.67 3.41 -13.42
N LYS A 118 7.34 4.68 -13.70
CA LYS A 118 7.62 5.33 -14.98
C LYS A 118 8.53 6.52 -14.73
N THR A 119 9.34 6.89 -15.72
CA THR A 119 10.18 8.07 -15.66
C THR A 119 9.54 9.23 -16.41
N VAL A 120 9.87 10.46 -16.01
CA VAL A 120 9.43 11.70 -16.66
C VAL A 120 10.63 12.63 -16.86
N PRO A 121 10.74 13.29 -18.03
CA PRO A 121 11.81 14.24 -18.28
C PRO A 121 11.53 15.54 -17.53
N ALA A 122 12.45 16.00 -16.68
CA ALA A 122 12.32 17.27 -15.97
C ALA A 122 13.59 18.09 -16.11
N THR A 123 13.45 19.42 -16.18
CA THR A 123 14.61 20.31 -15.99
C THR A 123 15.02 20.29 -14.53
N GLN A 124 16.24 20.72 -14.22
CA GLN A 124 16.70 20.81 -12.81
C GLN A 124 15.75 21.67 -11.97
N ALA A 125 15.31 22.82 -12.49
CA ALA A 125 14.35 23.69 -11.79
C ALA A 125 12.99 23.03 -11.55
N GLU A 126 12.48 22.23 -12.49
CA GLU A 126 11.25 21.48 -12.29
C GLU A 126 11.43 20.36 -11.26
N PHE A 127 12.57 19.65 -11.32
CA PHE A 127 12.94 18.64 -10.36
C PHE A 127 13.01 19.22 -8.94
N ASP A 128 13.75 20.31 -8.72
CA ASP A 128 13.90 20.92 -7.40
C ASP A 128 12.57 21.35 -6.78
N ARG A 129 11.62 21.76 -7.63
CA ARG A 129 10.27 22.15 -7.22
C ARG A 129 9.38 20.95 -6.85
N LEU A 130 9.53 19.84 -7.57
CA LEU A 130 8.64 18.67 -7.49
C LEU A 130 9.24 17.46 -6.77
N ARG A 131 10.53 17.49 -6.42
CA ARG A 131 11.18 16.38 -5.72
C ARG A 131 10.48 16.08 -4.41
N LEU A 132 10.25 14.79 -4.19
CA LEU A 132 9.71 14.27 -2.96
C LEU A 132 10.81 14.21 -1.91
N VAL A 133 10.43 14.53 -0.68
CA VAL A 133 11.25 14.38 0.50
C VAL A 133 10.48 13.56 1.53
N ASP A 134 11.19 13.04 2.52
CA ASP A 134 10.58 12.28 3.60
C ASP A 134 9.43 13.06 4.26
N GLY A 135 8.33 12.36 4.48
CA GLY A 135 7.12 12.93 5.07
C GLY A 135 6.18 13.61 4.08
N ASP A 136 6.53 13.71 2.78
CA ASP A 136 5.59 14.21 1.79
C ASP A 136 4.37 13.28 1.66
N LEU A 137 3.17 13.85 1.77
CA LEU A 137 1.92 13.12 1.59
C LEU A 137 1.42 13.29 0.16
N LEU A 138 1.16 12.17 -0.51
CA LEU A 138 0.60 12.15 -1.87
C LEU A 138 -0.88 11.77 -1.83
N PHE A 139 -1.74 12.60 -2.39
CA PHE A 139 -3.18 12.39 -2.46
C PHE A 139 -3.64 12.18 -3.91
N VAL A 140 -4.49 11.17 -4.14
CA VAL A 140 -5.13 10.96 -5.45
C VAL A 140 -6.12 12.09 -5.73
N ARG A 141 -5.85 12.85 -6.79
CA ARG A 141 -6.64 14.03 -7.19
C ARG A 141 -7.92 13.67 -7.92
N THR A 142 -7.82 12.74 -8.86
CA THR A 142 -8.89 12.46 -9.83
C THR A 142 -9.07 10.96 -10.02
N ASN A 143 -10.30 10.49 -10.01
CA ASN A 143 -10.63 9.10 -10.32
C ASN A 143 -12.11 8.95 -10.71
N GLY A 144 -12.44 7.92 -11.50
CA GLY A 144 -13.83 7.58 -11.82
C GLY A 144 -14.58 7.00 -10.63
N ASN A 145 -13.86 6.39 -9.69
CA ASN A 145 -14.41 5.90 -8.43
C ASN A 145 -14.19 6.95 -7.31
N PRO A 146 -15.26 7.46 -6.65
CA PRO A 146 -15.14 8.45 -5.58
C PRO A 146 -14.36 7.92 -4.37
N ASP A 147 -14.40 6.61 -4.11
CA ASP A 147 -13.65 5.99 -3.02
C ASP A 147 -12.14 5.94 -3.26
N PHE A 148 -11.69 6.22 -4.49
CA PHE A 148 -10.28 6.26 -4.82
C PHE A 148 -9.73 7.69 -4.77
N VAL A 149 -10.59 8.70 -4.92
CA VAL A 149 -10.20 10.10 -4.76
C VAL A 149 -9.90 10.41 -3.30
N GLY A 150 -8.83 11.18 -3.06
CA GLY A 150 -8.33 11.51 -1.73
C GLY A 150 -7.60 10.38 -1.01
N ARG A 151 -7.43 9.20 -1.62
CA ARG A 151 -6.50 8.18 -1.07
C ARG A 151 -5.13 8.79 -0.93
N CYS A 152 -4.42 8.45 0.15
CA CYS A 152 -3.14 9.05 0.43
C CYS A 152 -2.11 8.07 0.99
N ALA A 153 -0.86 8.31 0.64
CA ALA A 153 0.28 7.61 1.18
C ALA A 153 1.40 8.61 1.52
N ALA A 154 2.18 8.29 2.54
CA ALA A 154 3.37 9.06 2.91
C ALA A 154 4.59 8.50 2.16
N PHE A 155 5.39 9.40 1.58
CA PHE A 155 6.65 9.07 0.94
C PHE A 155 7.79 9.12 1.96
N TYR A 156 8.65 8.10 1.90
CA TYR A 156 9.93 8.06 2.60
C TYR A 156 10.96 7.39 1.69
N GLN A 157 12.18 7.91 1.64
CA GLN A 157 13.28 7.43 0.82
C GLN A 157 13.60 5.95 1.10
N ALA A 158 13.45 5.51 2.35
CA ALA A 158 13.63 4.11 2.72
C ALA A 158 12.70 3.14 1.98
N LEU A 159 11.52 3.60 1.53
CA LEU A 159 10.56 2.77 0.77
C LEU A 159 11.04 2.49 -0.64
N VAL A 160 11.85 3.37 -1.22
CA VAL A 160 12.26 3.30 -2.63
C VAL A 160 13.67 2.76 -2.82
N LYS A 161 14.34 2.32 -1.76
CA LYS A 161 15.74 1.84 -1.78
C LYS A 161 15.96 0.68 -2.77
N ASP A 162 14.97 -0.21 -2.93
CA ASP A 162 15.09 -1.43 -3.75
C ASP A 162 14.52 -1.25 -5.17
N THR A 163 14.18 -0.01 -5.56
CA THR A 163 13.58 0.29 -6.88
C THR A 163 14.59 0.40 -8.02
N GLY A 164 15.89 0.42 -7.70
CA GLY A 164 16.96 0.66 -8.67
C GLY A 164 17.15 2.14 -9.07
N PHE A 165 16.34 3.06 -8.52
CA PHE A 165 16.50 4.50 -8.71
C PHE A 165 17.14 5.16 -7.48
N PRO A 166 17.84 6.30 -7.65
CA PRO A 166 18.30 7.11 -6.52
C PRO A 166 17.12 7.54 -5.65
N THR A 167 17.22 7.34 -4.34
CA THR A 167 16.09 7.51 -3.41
C THR A 167 15.62 8.95 -3.29
N ASP A 168 16.49 9.91 -3.57
CA ASP A 168 16.25 11.35 -3.53
C ASP A 168 15.76 11.95 -4.86
N GLN A 169 15.54 11.11 -5.89
CA GLN A 169 15.20 11.55 -7.24
C GLN A 169 13.73 11.36 -7.63
N PHE A 170 12.86 11.09 -6.67
CA PHE A 170 11.45 10.79 -6.95
C PHE A 170 10.60 12.05 -7.16
N LEU A 171 9.81 12.02 -8.25
CA LEU A 171 8.78 13.00 -8.60
C LEU A 171 7.39 12.36 -8.49
N TYR A 172 6.37 13.13 -8.87
CA TYR A 172 4.99 12.67 -8.91
C TYR A 172 4.21 13.35 -10.05
N ALA A 173 3.20 12.64 -10.57
CA ALA A 173 2.36 13.11 -11.67
C ALA A 173 1.26 14.08 -11.19
N SER A 174 0.74 14.90 -12.11
CA SER A 174 -0.24 15.97 -11.82
C SER A 174 -1.60 15.48 -11.33
N TYR A 175 -1.91 14.20 -11.52
CA TYR A 175 -3.07 13.56 -10.90
C TYR A 175 -2.89 13.23 -9.41
N LEU A 176 -1.73 13.56 -8.85
CA LEU A 176 -1.47 13.54 -7.42
C LEU A 176 -1.29 14.98 -6.90
N ILE A 177 -1.74 15.20 -5.67
CA ILE A 177 -1.46 16.41 -4.89
C ILE A 177 -0.43 16.04 -3.82
N ARG A 178 0.68 16.77 -3.75
CA ARG A 178 1.57 16.72 -2.60
C ARG A 178 1.08 17.69 -1.53
N ALA A 179 1.02 17.22 -0.29
CA ALA A 179 0.92 18.07 0.89
C ALA A 179 2.19 17.87 1.73
N ARG A 180 2.95 18.95 1.96
CA ARG A 180 4.11 18.97 2.85
C ARG A 180 3.71 19.61 4.17
N VAL A 181 3.60 18.82 5.22
CA VAL A 181 3.12 19.29 6.53
C VAL A 181 4.21 20.00 7.33
N ASP A 182 3.80 20.81 8.30
CA ASP A 182 4.68 21.29 9.36
C ASP A 182 4.79 20.24 10.46
N GLU A 183 5.89 19.49 10.44
CA GLU A 183 6.15 18.40 11.41
C GLU A 183 6.30 18.89 12.86
N ARG A 184 6.45 20.20 13.08
CA ARG A 184 6.37 20.81 14.42
C ARG A 184 4.94 20.87 14.97
N ARG A 185 3.95 20.56 14.14
CA ARG A 185 2.52 20.57 14.49
C ARG A 185 1.89 19.21 14.29
N VAL A 186 2.25 18.51 13.20
CA VAL A 186 1.64 17.23 12.86
C VAL A 186 2.57 16.29 12.12
N LEU A 187 2.55 15.00 12.48
CA LEU A 187 3.36 13.98 11.83
C LEU A 187 2.68 13.45 10.56
N PRO A 188 3.42 13.24 9.45
CA PRO A 188 2.86 12.77 8.19
C PRO A 188 2.14 11.43 8.32
N THR A 189 2.76 10.45 8.98
CA THR A 189 2.18 9.11 9.18
C THR A 189 0.88 9.15 9.97
N PHE A 190 0.75 10.07 10.94
CA PHE A 190 -0.49 10.28 11.68
C PHE A 190 -1.61 10.82 10.77
N ILE A 191 -1.32 11.89 9.99
CA ILE A 191 -2.28 12.43 9.03
C ILE A 191 -2.70 11.38 8.00
N GLN A 192 -1.75 10.64 7.43
CA GLN A 192 -2.04 9.58 6.47
C GLN A 192 -3.04 8.59 7.06
N GLN A 193 -2.83 8.16 8.31
CA GLN A 193 -3.74 7.22 8.96
C GLN A 193 -5.12 7.81 9.19
N PHE A 194 -5.21 9.04 9.70
CA PHE A 194 -6.49 9.73 9.88
C PHE A 194 -7.27 9.85 8.56
N MET A 195 -6.61 10.30 7.49
CA MET A 195 -7.19 10.47 6.16
C MET A 195 -7.64 9.15 5.53
N SER A 196 -6.99 8.05 5.91
CA SER A 196 -7.33 6.69 5.47
C SER A 196 -8.47 6.06 6.29
N GLY A 197 -8.68 6.55 7.51
CA GLY A 197 -9.76 6.13 8.40
C GLY A 197 -11.14 6.63 7.96
N SER A 198 -12.19 6.10 8.59
CA SER A 198 -13.59 6.39 8.25
C SER A 198 -13.92 7.89 8.26
N ALA A 199 -13.49 8.62 9.28
CA ALA A 199 -13.70 10.06 9.44
C ALA A 199 -13.03 10.87 8.32
N GLY A 200 -11.73 10.64 8.08
CA GLY A 200 -10.99 11.32 7.03
C GLY A 200 -11.52 11.01 5.64
N ARG A 201 -11.84 9.73 5.36
CA ARG A 201 -12.43 9.30 4.08
C ARG A 201 -13.80 9.93 3.83
N ALA A 202 -14.66 10.01 4.84
CA ALA A 202 -15.94 10.70 4.74
C ALA A 202 -15.73 12.19 4.43
N SER A 203 -14.88 12.86 5.21
CA SER A 203 -14.58 14.28 4.98
C SER A 203 -14.01 14.53 3.58
N LEU A 204 -13.08 13.71 3.09
CA LEU A 204 -12.53 13.85 1.73
C LEU A 204 -13.59 13.68 0.63
N ARG A 205 -14.51 12.71 0.79
CA ARG A 205 -15.61 12.49 -0.17
C ARG A 205 -16.52 13.70 -0.26
N ASP A 206 -16.85 14.34 0.86
CA ASP A 206 -17.74 15.51 0.89
C ASP A 206 -17.15 16.73 0.14
N ARG A 207 -15.83 16.77 -0.08
CA ARG A 207 -15.16 17.82 -0.87
C ARG A 207 -14.85 17.44 -2.30
N CYS A 208 -15.14 16.21 -2.70
CA CYS A 208 -14.98 15.79 -4.08
C CYS A 208 -16.04 16.49 -4.94
N LYS A 209 -15.60 17.02 -6.09
CA LYS A 209 -16.49 17.59 -7.10
C LYS A 209 -16.54 16.65 -8.30
N THR A 210 -17.72 16.48 -8.87
CA THR A 210 -17.91 15.63 -10.05
C THR A 210 -17.89 16.47 -11.33
N SER A 211 -17.17 16.01 -12.34
CA SER A 211 -17.16 16.59 -13.68
C SER A 211 -16.91 15.49 -14.71
N ALA A 212 -17.75 15.40 -15.75
CA ALA A 212 -17.62 14.43 -16.84
C ALA A 212 -17.37 12.97 -16.38
N GLY A 213 -18.13 12.51 -15.36
CA GLY A 213 -17.99 11.16 -14.81
C GLY A 213 -16.74 10.92 -13.96
N GLN A 214 -15.96 11.96 -13.66
CA GLN A 214 -14.78 11.90 -12.80
C GLN A 214 -15.00 12.69 -11.51
N TYR A 215 -14.58 12.11 -10.40
CA TYR A 215 -14.50 12.80 -9.12
C TYR A 215 -13.14 13.48 -9.00
N ASN A 216 -13.13 14.70 -8.49
CA ASN A 216 -11.95 15.55 -8.40
C ASN A 216 -11.86 16.20 -7.02
N LEU A 217 -10.67 16.13 -6.42
CA LEU A 217 -10.28 16.88 -5.24
C LEU A 217 -9.24 17.92 -5.66
N ASN A 218 -9.37 19.16 -5.21
CA ASN A 218 -8.36 20.20 -5.44
C ASN A 218 -7.67 20.59 -4.12
N THR A 219 -6.63 21.43 -4.19
CA THR A 219 -5.91 21.87 -2.98
C THR A 219 -6.79 22.59 -1.97
N ALA A 220 -7.79 23.37 -2.41
CA ALA A 220 -8.72 24.06 -1.51
C ALA A 220 -9.67 23.09 -0.78
N GLY A 221 -10.18 22.08 -1.50
CA GLY A 221 -11.03 21.04 -0.94
C GLY A 221 -10.27 20.10 0.00
N LEU A 222 -9.01 19.77 -0.34
CA LEU A 222 -8.12 19.02 0.55
C LEU A 222 -7.73 19.87 1.78
N GLY A 223 -7.37 21.13 1.57
CA GLY A 223 -6.91 22.04 2.62
C GLY A 223 -7.98 22.40 3.65
N SER A 224 -9.26 22.39 3.29
CA SER A 224 -10.31 22.67 4.27
C SER A 224 -10.66 21.48 5.16
N VAL A 225 -10.11 20.27 4.92
CA VAL A 225 -10.46 19.05 5.68
C VAL A 225 -10.10 19.28 7.14
N GLN A 226 -11.02 18.99 8.05
CA GLN A 226 -10.75 19.15 9.48
C GLN A 226 -9.91 17.98 9.94
N VAL A 227 -8.70 18.26 10.39
CA VAL A 227 -7.77 17.26 10.92
C VAL A 227 -7.62 17.42 12.43
N PRO A 228 -7.57 16.30 13.17
CA PRO A 228 -7.31 16.32 14.61
C PRO A 228 -5.85 16.71 14.87
N LEU A 229 -5.61 17.48 15.92
CA LEU A 229 -4.28 17.86 16.39
C LEU A 229 -4.06 17.42 17.84
N PRO A 230 -3.98 16.10 18.11
CA PRO A 230 -3.53 15.62 19.41
C PRO A 230 -2.10 16.14 19.69
N PRO A 231 -1.68 16.19 20.97
CA PRO A 231 -0.31 16.54 21.33
C PRO A 231 0.72 15.75 20.51
N LEU A 232 1.79 16.40 20.04
CA LEU A 232 2.83 15.77 19.23
C LEU A 232 3.40 14.49 19.85
N ARG A 233 3.49 14.44 21.19
CA ARG A 233 3.94 13.24 21.91
C ARG A 233 3.05 12.01 21.62
N GLN A 234 1.73 12.18 21.59
CA GLN A 234 0.79 11.08 21.28
C GLN A 234 0.88 10.69 19.80
N GLN A 235 1.07 11.67 18.91
CA GLN A 235 1.32 11.39 17.50
C GLN A 235 2.60 10.57 17.33
N GLN A 236 3.68 10.93 18.03
CA GLN A 236 4.95 10.21 17.98
C GLN A 236 4.80 8.80 18.52
N GLU A 237 4.14 8.63 19.67
CA GLU A 237 3.84 7.30 20.22
C GLU A 237 3.08 6.42 19.21
N PHE A 238 2.10 6.99 18.52
CA PHE A 238 1.38 6.29 17.47
C PHE A 238 2.33 5.89 16.33
N VAL A 239 3.15 6.82 15.84
CA VAL A 239 4.11 6.56 14.76
C VAL A 239 5.11 5.48 15.15
N ASP A 240 5.59 5.48 16.39
CA ASP A 240 6.52 4.48 16.90
C ASP A 240 5.87 3.09 16.94
N ARG A 241 4.64 2.98 17.44
CA ARG A 241 3.88 1.71 17.42
C ARG A 241 3.65 1.21 16.00
N ILE A 242 3.27 2.09 15.07
CA ILE A 242 3.08 1.71 13.66
C ILE A 242 4.40 1.30 13.01
N SER A 243 5.53 1.91 13.38
CA SER A 243 6.84 1.49 12.87
C SER A 243 7.17 0.04 13.27
N GLN A 244 6.84 -0.36 14.50
CA GLN A 244 7.01 -1.73 14.97
C GLN A 244 6.10 -2.71 14.24
N VAL A 245 4.83 -2.34 14.01
CA VAL A 245 3.89 -3.15 13.22
C VAL A 245 4.40 -3.35 11.80
N ARG A 246 4.94 -2.31 11.16
CA ARG A 246 5.52 -2.39 9.82
C ARG A 246 6.77 -3.29 9.77
N THR A 247 7.67 -3.17 10.74
CA THR A 247 8.83 -4.07 10.85
C THR A 247 8.39 -5.52 10.99
N LEU A 248 7.45 -5.80 11.90
CA LEU A 248 6.92 -7.14 12.10
C LEU A 248 6.26 -7.69 10.84
N ARG A 249 5.46 -6.88 10.15
CA ARG A 249 4.85 -7.24 8.85
C ARG A 249 5.91 -7.63 7.83
N GLY A 250 6.98 -6.84 7.70
CA GLY A 250 8.09 -7.16 6.79
C GLY A 250 8.78 -8.48 7.13
N THR A 251 8.99 -8.78 8.41
CA THR A 251 9.53 -10.09 8.86
C THR A 251 8.60 -11.24 8.49
N HIS A 252 7.29 -11.07 8.67
CA HIS A 252 6.30 -12.10 8.31
C HIS A 252 6.20 -12.31 6.80
N GLU A 253 6.29 -11.25 5.99
CA GLU A 253 6.30 -11.34 4.52
C GLU A 253 7.55 -12.08 4.01
N ALA A 254 8.74 -11.75 4.53
CA ALA A 254 9.98 -12.46 4.20
C ALA A 254 9.91 -13.94 4.59
N SER A 255 9.42 -14.25 5.80
CA SER A 255 9.24 -15.61 6.27
C SER A 255 8.22 -16.40 5.41
N LEU A 256 7.13 -15.77 4.98
CA LEU A 256 6.16 -16.42 4.09
C LEU A 256 6.79 -16.75 2.72
N ALA A 257 7.59 -15.85 2.16
CA ALA A 257 8.28 -16.08 0.89
C ALA A 257 9.27 -17.26 0.98
N GLU A 258 10.01 -17.38 2.09
CA GLU A 258 10.87 -18.53 2.36
C GLU A 258 10.08 -19.83 2.49
N MET A 259 8.94 -19.81 3.19
CA MET A 259 8.06 -20.98 3.33
C MET A 259 7.44 -21.41 1.99
N ASP A 260 7.05 -20.45 1.13
CA ASP A 260 6.56 -20.74 -0.22
C ASP A 260 7.64 -21.41 -1.07
N ALA A 261 8.90 -20.94 -1.00
CA ALA A 261 10.03 -21.55 -1.69
C ALA A 261 10.35 -22.96 -1.16
N LEU A 262 10.35 -23.14 0.17
CA LEU A 262 10.56 -24.44 0.80
C LEU A 262 9.46 -25.44 0.41
N PHE A 263 8.20 -25.02 0.43
CA PHE A 263 7.07 -25.86 0.03
C PHE A 263 7.21 -26.33 -1.42
N ALA A 264 7.55 -25.44 -2.35
CA ALA A 264 7.80 -25.80 -3.74
C ALA A 264 8.96 -26.82 -3.89
N SER A 265 10.03 -26.66 -3.11
CA SER A 265 11.16 -27.60 -3.09
C SER A 265 10.78 -28.97 -2.53
N LEU A 266 10.05 -29.01 -1.41
CA LEU A 266 9.55 -30.25 -0.82
C LEU A 266 8.62 -30.98 -1.79
N GLN A 267 7.73 -30.25 -2.46
CA GLN A 267 6.83 -30.81 -3.45
C GLN A 267 7.60 -31.45 -4.62
N ASP A 268 8.60 -30.76 -5.18
CA ASP A 268 9.44 -31.30 -6.26
C ASP A 268 10.21 -32.56 -5.81
N ARG A 269 10.81 -32.53 -4.61
CA ARG A 269 11.52 -33.70 -4.05
C ARG A 269 10.60 -34.88 -3.80
N ALA A 270 9.39 -34.63 -3.30
CA ALA A 270 8.39 -35.66 -2.99
C ALA A 270 8.01 -36.43 -4.25
N PHE A 271 7.66 -35.71 -5.32
CA PHE A 271 7.22 -36.32 -6.57
C PHE A 271 8.36 -36.93 -7.40
N ARG A 272 9.62 -36.68 -7.02
CA ARG A 272 10.80 -37.38 -7.55
C ARG A 272 11.26 -38.57 -6.69
N GLY A 273 10.61 -38.83 -5.55
CA GLY A 273 11.02 -39.88 -4.61
C GLY A 273 12.32 -39.58 -3.83
N LEU A 274 12.66 -38.31 -3.65
CA LEU A 274 13.88 -37.82 -3.00
C LEU A 274 13.65 -37.30 -1.56
N LEU A 275 12.47 -37.58 -1.02
CA LEU A 275 12.04 -37.17 0.30
C LEU A 275 12.02 -38.37 1.23
#